data_AF-A0A1F0PRA9-F1
#
_entry.id   AF-A0A1F0PRA9-F1
#
_cell.length_a   1.000
_cell.length_b   1.000
_cell.length_c   1.000
_cell.angle_alpha   90.00
_cell.angle_beta   90.00
_cell.angle_gamma   90.00
#
_symmetry.space_group_name_H-M   'P 1'
#
loop_
_entity.id
_entity.type
_entity.pdbx_description
1 polymer ?
#
loop_
_entity_poly.entity_id
_entity_poly.type
_entity_poly.pdbx_seq_one_letter_code
_entity_poly.pdbx_strand_id
1 'polypeptide(L)'
;MSTFVTRRAAFGIAATAALASLTACASDVRPLSDPSVLDAQRIYKGELKFNNYESQGTYVPATHEKKAENPRKPVRPANMSNKTKGGMYAALGYWMASQNYLMISGDIEPLKSVDATVDQYWEKMKKAYVKMYSDGSGWLYGTETPCLYQLTEESPQKIDEDRYHWKATTYMHSRAVVHTTAQGLEISLAYTNNPDGPSKIIFELVHQNGAWTVWNERVKLAPISPTSSASSSGASV
;
A
#
# COMPACT_ATOMS: atom_id res chain seq x y z
N MET A 1 48.01 -53.88 3.77
CA MET A 1 48.18 -54.94 2.76
C MET A 1 46.80 -55.36 2.26
N SER A 2 46.61 -55.39 0.93
CA SER A 2 45.50 -55.98 0.15
C SER A 2 44.08 -55.41 0.35
N THR A 3 43.23 -55.20 -0.66
CA THR A 3 43.30 -55.39 -2.13
C THR A 3 42.10 -54.67 -2.75
N PHE A 4 42.27 -54.08 -3.93
CA PHE A 4 41.18 -53.63 -4.81
C PHE A 4 40.41 -54.82 -5.40
N VAL A 5 39.10 -54.73 -5.56
CA VAL A 5 38.38 -55.44 -6.63
C VAL A 5 37.25 -54.57 -7.19
N THR A 6 37.45 -54.16 -8.44
CA THR A 6 36.47 -53.59 -9.37
C THR A 6 35.61 -54.72 -9.93
N ARG A 7 34.28 -54.52 -10.08
CA ARG A 7 33.48 -55.25 -11.07
C ARG A 7 32.58 -54.31 -11.86
N ARG A 8 32.97 -54.09 -13.12
CA ARG A 8 32.06 -53.76 -14.22
C ARG A 8 31.41 -55.06 -14.69
N ALA A 9 30.09 -55.05 -14.89
CA ALA A 9 29.41 -55.99 -15.76
C ALA A 9 28.39 -55.22 -16.60
N ALA A 10 28.37 -55.54 -17.88
CA ALA A 10 27.78 -54.82 -18.98
C ALA A 10 26.57 -55.57 -19.54
N PHE A 11 25.58 -54.80 -20.03
CA PHE A 11 24.71 -55.01 -21.19
C PHE A 11 23.75 -56.21 -21.35
N GLY A 12 22.52 -55.85 -21.78
CA GLY A 12 21.54 -56.66 -22.52
C GLY A 12 20.38 -57.20 -21.65
N ILE A 13 19.09 -57.18 -22.00
CA ILE A 13 18.41 -57.27 -23.30
C ILE A 13 16.95 -56.72 -23.19
N ALA A 14 16.52 -56.06 -24.27
CA ALA A 14 15.20 -55.93 -24.91
C ALA A 14 13.85 -55.95 -24.15
N ALA A 15 13.11 -54.85 -24.38
CA ALA A 15 11.75 -54.75 -24.93
C ALA A 15 10.60 -55.60 -24.36
N THR A 16 9.60 -54.91 -23.80
CA THR A 16 8.21 -55.07 -24.23
C THR A 16 7.46 -53.76 -24.01
N ALA A 17 7.02 -53.16 -25.11
CA ALA A 17 6.10 -52.04 -25.11
C ALA A 17 4.69 -52.59 -24.86
N ALA A 18 4.04 -52.12 -23.81
CA ALA A 18 2.59 -52.23 -23.64
C ALA A 18 2.02 -50.81 -23.56
N LEU A 19 1.56 -50.30 -24.70
CA LEU A 19 0.77 -49.08 -24.78
C LEU A 19 -0.63 -49.39 -24.25
N ALA A 20 -0.85 -49.14 -22.96
CA ALA A 20 -2.20 -49.04 -22.40
C ALA A 20 -2.70 -47.60 -22.62
N SER A 21 -3.39 -47.39 -23.73
CA SER A 21 -4.18 -46.19 -24.00
C SER A 21 -5.40 -46.16 -23.07
N LEU A 22 -5.26 -45.50 -21.92
CA LEU A 22 -6.38 -45.04 -21.10
C LEU A 22 -6.66 -43.59 -21.45
N THR A 23 -7.52 -43.38 -22.44
CA THR A 23 -8.24 -42.13 -22.67
C THR A 23 -9.20 -41.89 -21.51
N ALA A 24 -8.71 -41.24 -20.45
CA ALA A 24 -9.54 -40.55 -19.49
C ALA A 24 -9.47 -39.05 -19.80
N CYS A 25 -10.33 -38.61 -20.72
CA CYS A 25 -10.67 -37.21 -20.88
C CYS A 25 -11.46 -36.75 -19.64
N ALA A 26 -10.74 -36.38 -18.59
CA ALA A 26 -11.23 -35.45 -17.59
C ALA A 26 -10.12 -34.43 -17.31
N SER A 27 -9.61 -33.84 -18.40
CA SER A 27 -9.13 -32.48 -18.35
C SER A 27 -10.33 -31.60 -18.06
N ASP A 28 -10.76 -31.53 -16.80
CA ASP A 28 -11.44 -30.34 -16.29
C ASP A 28 -10.39 -29.23 -16.21
N VAL A 29 -9.87 -28.86 -17.39
CA VAL A 29 -9.17 -27.63 -17.62
C VAL A 29 -10.28 -26.61 -17.54
N ARG A 30 -10.58 -26.17 -16.31
CA ARG A 30 -11.24 -24.89 -16.09
C ARG A 30 -10.59 -23.92 -17.08
N PRO A 31 -11.36 -23.17 -17.89
CA PRO A 31 -10.77 -22.15 -18.73
C PRO A 31 -9.85 -21.33 -17.84
N LEU A 32 -8.59 -21.14 -18.25
CA LEU A 32 -7.71 -20.15 -17.65
C LEU A 32 -8.54 -18.88 -17.62
N SER A 33 -9.11 -18.56 -16.46
CA SER A 33 -10.11 -17.50 -16.40
C SER A 33 -9.38 -16.25 -16.84
N ASP A 34 -9.94 -15.58 -17.85
CA ASP A 34 -9.32 -14.38 -18.40
C ASP A 34 -8.96 -13.47 -17.20
N PRO A 35 -7.69 -13.05 -17.07
CA PRO A 35 -7.25 -12.25 -15.93
C PRO A 35 -8.11 -10.98 -15.75
N SER A 36 -8.72 -10.48 -16.81
CA SER A 36 -9.70 -9.37 -16.74
C SER A 36 -11.02 -9.77 -16.04
N VAL A 37 -11.51 -10.99 -16.25
CA VAL A 37 -12.71 -11.52 -15.59
C VAL A 37 -12.43 -11.76 -14.11
N LEU A 38 -11.24 -12.30 -13.79
CA LEU A 38 -10.81 -12.48 -12.40
C LEU A 38 -10.66 -11.13 -11.67
N ASP A 39 -10.10 -10.13 -12.35
CA ASP A 39 -10.01 -8.77 -11.81
C ASP A 39 -11.39 -8.17 -11.53
N ALA A 40 -12.32 -8.30 -12.47
CA ALA A 40 -13.68 -7.79 -12.34
C ALA A 40 -14.44 -8.44 -11.16
N GLN A 41 -14.20 -9.71 -10.87
CA GLN A 41 -14.84 -10.43 -9.76
C GLN A 41 -14.15 -10.21 -8.41
N ARG A 42 -12.89 -9.77 -8.39
CA ARG A 42 -12.11 -9.67 -7.15
C ARG A 42 -12.61 -8.59 -6.20
N ILE A 43 -12.84 -8.95 -4.94
CA ILE A 43 -13.22 -8.00 -3.89
C ILE A 43 -11.95 -7.48 -3.21
N TYR A 44 -11.83 -6.16 -3.09
CA TYR A 44 -10.65 -5.50 -2.52
C TYR A 44 -10.90 -4.79 -1.19
N LYS A 45 -12.10 -4.93 -0.62
CA LYS A 45 -12.45 -4.42 0.71
C LYS A 45 -11.49 -4.95 1.77
N GLY A 46 -11.11 -4.09 2.71
CA GLY A 46 -10.20 -4.40 3.80
C GLY A 46 -8.88 -3.66 3.70
N GLU A 47 -7.85 -4.17 4.39
CA GLU A 47 -6.52 -3.57 4.44
C GLU A 47 -5.92 -3.42 3.03
N LEU A 48 -5.40 -2.22 2.76
CA LEU A 48 -4.63 -1.96 1.56
C LEU A 48 -3.26 -2.63 1.69
N LYS A 49 -2.91 -3.50 0.74
CA LYS A 49 -1.68 -4.30 0.77
C LYS A 49 -0.77 -3.94 -0.39
N PHE A 50 0.53 -3.97 -0.13
CA PHE A 50 1.54 -3.76 -1.15
C PHE A 50 2.80 -4.53 -0.79
N ASN A 51 3.31 -5.32 -1.74
CA ASN A 51 4.39 -6.28 -1.48
C ASN A 51 5.55 -6.17 -2.50
N ASN A 52 5.46 -5.25 -3.46
CA ASN A 52 6.44 -5.15 -4.55
C ASN A 52 7.55 -4.15 -4.19
N TYR A 53 8.62 -4.64 -3.59
CA TYR A 53 9.75 -3.82 -3.14
C TYR A 53 11.06 -4.32 -3.73
N GLU A 54 11.97 -3.38 -4.01
CA GLU A 54 13.38 -3.71 -4.28
C GLU A 54 14.18 -3.72 -2.97
N SER A 55 15.12 -4.66 -2.87
CA SER A 55 16.08 -4.68 -1.77
C SER A 55 17.21 -3.72 -2.08
N GLN A 56 17.58 -2.91 -1.08
CA GLN A 56 18.76 -2.04 -1.11
C GLN A 56 19.91 -2.62 -0.27
N GLY A 57 19.86 -3.92 0.04
CA GLY A 57 20.73 -4.59 1.00
C GLY A 57 19.95 -5.18 2.18
N THR A 58 20.68 -5.62 3.21
CA THR A 58 20.07 -6.07 4.47
C THR A 58 19.43 -4.88 5.18
N TYR A 59 18.12 -4.95 5.37
CA TYR A 59 17.38 -3.93 6.10
C TYR A 59 17.73 -3.98 7.59
N VAL A 60 18.06 -2.81 8.15
CA VAL A 60 18.23 -2.63 9.60
C VAL A 60 17.18 -1.63 10.07
N PRO A 61 16.28 -2.02 11.00
CA PRO A 61 15.23 -1.13 11.46
C PRO A 61 15.77 0.06 12.23
N ALA A 62 15.08 1.20 12.11
CA ALA A 62 15.34 2.36 12.95
C ALA A 62 15.07 2.05 14.43
N THR A 63 15.81 2.74 15.28
CA THR A 63 15.73 2.70 16.75
C THR A 63 15.66 4.13 17.27
N HIS A 64 15.62 4.32 18.60
CA HIS A 64 15.66 5.67 19.15
C HIS A 64 17.05 6.34 19.01
N GLU A 65 18.09 5.57 18.70
CA GLU A 65 19.47 6.04 18.58
C GLU A 65 19.92 6.24 17.13
N LYS A 66 19.33 5.49 16.18
CA LYS A 66 19.70 5.57 14.77
C LYS A 66 18.52 5.36 13.83
N LYS A 67 18.58 6.06 12.69
CA LYS A 67 17.68 5.85 11.56
C LYS A 67 17.84 4.45 10.95
N ALA A 68 16.88 4.08 10.12
CA ALA A 68 16.91 2.81 9.40
C ALA A 68 18.05 2.79 8.35
N GLU A 69 18.57 1.60 8.09
CA GLU A 69 19.54 1.35 7.03
C GLU A 69 18.88 0.48 5.96
N ASN A 70 19.08 0.84 4.68
CA ASN A 70 18.53 0.13 3.51
C ASN A 70 17.00 -0.10 3.53
N PRO A 71 16.17 0.93 3.80
CA PRO A 71 14.71 0.79 3.74
C PRO A 71 14.28 0.27 2.36
N ARG A 72 13.34 -0.66 2.35
CA ARG A 72 12.88 -1.30 1.10
C ARG A 72 12.13 -0.28 0.25
N LYS A 73 12.62 -0.04 -0.97
CA LYS A 73 12.04 0.93 -1.89
C LYS A 73 10.87 0.31 -2.66
N PRO A 74 9.68 0.95 -2.68
CA PRO A 74 8.55 0.41 -3.41
C PRO A 74 8.79 0.49 -4.93
N VAL A 75 8.39 -0.56 -5.64
CA VAL A 75 8.54 -0.69 -7.08
C VAL A 75 7.18 -0.59 -7.76
N ARG A 76 7.10 0.26 -8.78
CA ARG A 76 5.86 0.48 -9.55
C ARG A 76 5.32 -0.86 -10.10
N PRO A 77 4.07 -1.26 -9.78
CA PRO A 77 3.48 -2.47 -10.32
C PRO A 77 3.22 -2.38 -11.83
N ALA A 78 3.48 -3.46 -12.57
CA ALA A 78 3.29 -3.48 -14.03
C ALA A 78 1.82 -3.24 -14.45
N ASN A 79 0.87 -3.76 -13.68
CA ASN A 79 -0.57 -3.62 -13.95
C ASN A 79 -1.14 -2.28 -13.49
N MET A 80 -0.35 -1.45 -12.80
CA MET A 80 -0.83 -0.22 -12.17
C MET A 80 -1.51 0.70 -13.18
N SER A 81 -0.96 0.85 -14.39
CA SER A 81 -1.52 1.75 -15.42
C SER A 81 -2.82 1.27 -16.08
N ASN A 82 -3.26 0.04 -15.83
CA ASN A 82 -4.46 -0.52 -16.46
C ASN A 82 -5.72 0.16 -15.89
N LYS A 83 -6.67 0.52 -16.75
CA LYS A 83 -7.99 1.04 -16.35
C LYS A 83 -8.93 -0.06 -15.83
N THR A 84 -8.48 -0.76 -14.79
CA THR A 84 -9.14 -1.94 -14.20
C THR A 84 -9.20 -1.79 -12.69
N LYS A 85 -9.99 -2.63 -12.01
CA LYS A 85 -10.12 -2.57 -10.55
C LYS A 85 -8.80 -2.92 -9.87
N GLY A 86 -8.08 -3.92 -10.36
CA GLY A 86 -6.76 -4.27 -9.86
C GLY A 86 -5.67 -3.28 -10.23
N GLY A 87 -5.79 -2.59 -11.37
CA GLY A 87 -4.89 -1.47 -11.69
C GLY A 87 -5.03 -0.32 -10.69
N MET A 88 -6.27 0.08 -10.38
CA MET A 88 -6.56 1.06 -9.34
C MET A 88 -6.08 0.61 -7.95
N TYR A 89 -6.34 -0.64 -7.56
CA TYR A 89 -5.85 -1.18 -6.28
C TYR A 89 -4.31 -1.19 -6.21
N ALA A 90 -3.63 -1.55 -7.31
CA ALA A 90 -2.17 -1.50 -7.40
C ALA A 90 -1.64 -0.06 -7.29
N ALA A 91 -2.33 0.91 -7.89
CA ALA A 91 -1.99 2.33 -7.76
C ALA A 91 -2.12 2.82 -6.30
N LEU A 92 -3.22 2.48 -5.62
CA LEU A 92 -3.42 2.81 -4.19
C LEU A 92 -2.34 2.19 -3.32
N GLY A 93 -2.07 0.89 -3.50
CA GLY A 93 -1.05 0.18 -2.72
C GLY A 93 0.33 0.79 -2.91
N TYR A 94 0.70 1.12 -4.16
CA TYR A 94 1.98 1.76 -4.48
C TYR A 94 2.06 3.18 -3.91
N TRP A 95 0.98 3.95 -3.98
CA TRP A 95 0.89 5.29 -3.37
C TRP A 95 1.09 5.22 -1.84
N MET A 96 0.39 4.31 -1.15
CA MET A 96 0.55 4.09 0.29
C MET A 96 1.98 3.69 0.65
N ALA A 97 2.55 2.72 -0.08
CA ALA A 97 3.91 2.26 0.16
C ALA A 97 4.94 3.37 -0.08
N SER A 98 4.71 4.22 -1.08
CA SER A 98 5.56 5.38 -1.37
C SER A 98 5.48 6.45 -0.29
N GLN A 99 4.30 6.70 0.28
CA GLN A 99 4.14 7.59 1.44
C GLN A 99 4.86 7.05 2.67
N ASN A 100 4.68 5.77 2.99
CA ASN A 100 5.37 5.13 4.11
C ASN A 100 6.89 5.17 3.91
N TYR A 101 7.37 4.87 2.70
CA TYR A 101 8.79 4.92 2.36
C TYR A 101 9.38 6.33 2.53
N LEU A 102 8.69 7.38 2.10
CA LEU A 102 9.08 8.77 2.35
C LEU A 102 9.25 9.05 3.86
N MET A 103 8.32 8.58 4.70
CA MET A 103 8.38 8.83 6.14
C MET A 103 9.55 8.11 6.85
N ILE A 104 9.98 6.95 6.34
CA ILE A 104 11.07 6.14 6.96
C ILE A 104 12.45 6.36 6.33
N SER A 105 12.53 7.04 5.19
CA SER A 105 13.80 7.23 4.45
C SER A 105 14.09 8.69 4.09
N GLY A 106 13.05 9.54 4.00
CA GLY A 106 13.15 10.88 3.41
C GLY A 106 13.18 10.90 1.88
N ASP A 107 13.19 9.75 1.22
CA ASP A 107 13.20 9.64 -0.24
C ASP A 107 11.77 9.72 -0.80
N ILE A 108 11.51 10.79 -1.54
CA ILE A 108 10.20 11.11 -2.12
C ILE A 108 10.01 10.55 -3.53
N GLU A 109 11.06 10.05 -4.18
CA GLU A 109 11.05 9.73 -5.61
C GLU A 109 9.91 8.77 -6.03
N PRO A 110 9.63 7.67 -5.30
CA PRO A 110 8.52 6.78 -5.68
C PRO A 110 7.16 7.49 -5.72
N LEU A 111 6.92 8.39 -4.75
CA LEU A 111 5.64 9.06 -4.55
C LEU A 111 5.32 10.03 -5.69
N LYS A 112 6.34 10.67 -6.27
CA LYS A 112 6.22 11.60 -7.42
C LYS A 112 5.48 11.02 -8.62
N SER A 113 5.58 9.71 -8.80
CA SER A 113 5.02 9.04 -9.98
C SER A 113 3.54 8.63 -9.86
N VAL A 114 2.92 8.85 -8.69
CA VAL A 114 1.56 8.37 -8.40
C VAL A 114 0.73 9.35 -7.58
N ASP A 115 1.32 10.28 -6.84
CA ASP A 115 0.57 11.22 -6.02
C ASP A 115 0.16 12.47 -6.83
N ALA A 116 -1.13 12.79 -6.82
CA ALA A 116 -1.67 13.91 -7.61
C ALA A 116 -1.34 15.29 -7.00
N THR A 117 -0.98 15.35 -5.72
CA THR A 117 -0.68 16.59 -4.97
C THR A 117 0.81 16.77 -4.74
N VAL A 118 1.63 15.93 -5.36
CA VAL A 118 3.09 15.88 -5.18
C VAL A 118 3.69 17.24 -5.58
N ASP A 119 3.25 17.78 -6.72
CA ASP A 119 3.73 19.05 -7.26
C ASP A 119 2.96 20.28 -6.74
N GLN A 120 1.93 20.11 -5.89
CA GLN A 120 1.24 21.22 -5.22
C GLN A 120 2.11 21.93 -4.14
N TYR A 121 3.45 21.87 -4.30
CA TYR A 121 4.51 22.47 -3.50
C TYR A 121 4.82 21.78 -2.16
N TRP A 122 4.85 20.44 -2.18
CA TRP A 122 5.34 19.55 -1.11
C TRP A 122 4.59 19.60 0.22
N GLU A 123 3.26 19.72 0.15
CA GLU A 123 2.28 19.32 1.18
C GLU A 123 2.92 19.22 2.56
N LYS A 124 3.17 20.38 3.21
CA LYS A 124 3.99 20.66 4.41
C LYS A 124 4.65 19.46 5.14
N MET A 125 3.88 18.42 5.45
CA MET A 125 4.33 17.11 5.93
C MET A 125 5.38 16.41 5.03
N LYS A 126 5.14 16.26 3.72
CA LYS A 126 6.07 15.61 2.79
C LYS A 126 7.43 16.32 2.81
N LYS A 127 7.43 17.66 2.72
CA LYS A 127 8.64 18.49 2.85
C LYS A 127 9.32 18.35 4.20
N ALA A 128 8.54 18.23 5.29
CA ALA A 128 9.11 18.06 6.63
C ALA A 128 9.94 16.78 6.73
N TYR A 129 9.46 15.66 6.18
CA TYR A 129 10.23 14.41 6.15
C TYR A 129 11.48 14.52 5.28
N VAL A 130 11.37 15.03 4.04
CA VAL A 130 12.56 15.22 3.16
C VAL A 130 13.63 16.04 3.88
N LYS A 131 13.26 17.19 4.47
CA LYS A 131 14.19 18.06 5.18
C LYS A 131 14.76 17.39 6.43
N MET A 132 13.94 16.70 7.20
CA MET A 132 14.35 16.04 8.44
C MET A 132 15.46 15.01 8.21
N TYR A 133 15.31 14.18 7.19
CA TYR A 133 16.34 13.18 6.84
C TYR A 133 17.56 13.82 6.17
N SER A 134 17.38 14.81 5.30
CA SER A 134 18.47 15.54 4.62
C SER A 134 19.42 16.20 5.63
N ASP A 135 18.85 16.87 6.63
CA ASP A 135 19.63 17.67 7.59
C ASP A 135 20.03 16.86 8.84
N GLY A 136 19.65 15.57 8.90
CA GLY A 136 19.89 14.71 10.07
C GLY A 136 19.19 15.22 11.34
N SER A 137 18.09 15.96 11.20
CA SER A 137 17.38 16.54 12.35
C SER A 137 16.44 15.55 13.05
N GLY A 138 16.27 14.35 12.51
CA GLY A 138 15.41 13.32 13.07
C GLY A 138 15.17 12.14 12.12
N TRP A 139 14.40 11.16 12.59
CA TRP A 139 13.93 10.02 11.80
C TRP A 139 12.69 9.39 12.44
N LEU A 140 11.99 8.56 11.66
CA LEU A 140 10.88 7.75 12.16
C LEU A 140 11.38 6.36 12.56
N TYR A 141 10.87 5.82 13.65
CA TYR A 141 11.10 4.43 14.05
C TYR A 141 9.84 3.75 14.57
N GLY A 142 9.99 2.48 14.94
CA GLY A 142 8.94 1.64 15.53
C GLY A 142 8.09 0.87 14.51
N THR A 143 8.01 1.32 13.25
CA THR A 143 7.35 0.58 12.16
C THR A 143 7.88 1.02 10.78
N GLU A 144 7.79 0.13 9.80
CA GLU A 144 8.01 0.44 8.37
C GLU A 144 6.75 0.97 7.66
N THR A 145 5.58 0.81 8.29
CA THR A 145 4.28 1.15 7.71
C THR A 145 3.52 2.11 8.63
N PRO A 146 4.00 3.37 8.80
CA PRO A 146 3.40 4.33 9.71
C PRO A 146 1.96 4.71 9.34
N CYS A 147 1.64 4.85 8.05
CA CYS A 147 0.28 5.10 7.57
C CYS A 147 -0.40 3.79 7.18
N LEU A 148 -1.62 3.59 7.70
CA LEU A 148 -2.47 2.43 7.40
C LEU A 148 -3.78 2.88 6.77
N TYR A 149 -4.28 2.08 5.83
CA TYR A 149 -5.51 2.35 5.10
C TYR A 149 -6.35 1.08 4.95
N GLN A 150 -7.66 1.22 5.11
CA GLN A 150 -8.62 0.13 4.93
C GLN A 150 -9.74 0.56 4.00
N LEU A 151 -9.86 -0.08 2.84
CA LEU A 151 -10.96 0.14 1.91
C LEU A 151 -12.26 -0.37 2.53
N THR A 152 -13.29 0.47 2.56
CA THR A 152 -14.57 0.14 3.19
C THR A 152 -15.59 -0.45 2.21
N GLU A 153 -15.34 -0.29 0.91
CA GLU A 153 -16.20 -0.72 -0.19
C GLU A 153 -15.53 -1.83 -1.00
N GLU A 154 -16.34 -2.72 -1.58
CA GLU A 154 -15.87 -3.87 -2.38
C GLU A 154 -15.21 -3.48 -3.70
N SER A 155 -15.63 -2.34 -4.25
CA SER A 155 -15.17 -1.78 -5.52
C SER A 155 -15.16 -0.25 -5.49
N PRO A 156 -14.33 0.41 -6.32
CA PRO A 156 -14.37 1.85 -6.47
C PRO A 156 -15.68 2.29 -7.15
N GLN A 157 -16.14 3.49 -6.81
CA GLN A 157 -17.26 4.16 -7.46
C GLN A 157 -16.73 4.94 -8.67
N LYS A 158 -17.25 4.65 -9.86
CA LYS A 158 -16.95 5.43 -11.06
C LYS A 158 -17.66 6.78 -10.99
N ILE A 159 -16.94 7.86 -11.26
CA ILE A 159 -17.48 9.22 -11.35
C ILE A 159 -17.68 9.59 -12.81
N ASP A 160 -16.64 9.38 -13.63
CA ASP A 160 -16.68 9.49 -15.08
C ASP A 160 -15.68 8.53 -15.72
N GLU A 161 -15.33 8.73 -17.00
CA GLU A 161 -14.42 7.85 -17.74
C GLU A 161 -13.03 7.70 -17.10
N ASP A 162 -12.52 8.78 -16.51
CA ASP A 162 -11.15 8.88 -16.02
C ASP A 162 -11.07 8.97 -14.49
N ARG A 163 -12.19 9.26 -13.81
CA ARG A 163 -12.21 9.52 -12.36
C ARG A 163 -13.02 8.50 -11.56
N TYR A 164 -12.45 8.10 -10.44
CA TYR A 164 -13.02 7.11 -9.53
C TYR A 164 -12.79 7.50 -8.07
N HIS A 165 -13.77 7.22 -7.22
CA HIS A 165 -13.65 7.35 -5.78
C HIS A 165 -13.55 5.98 -5.12
N TRP A 166 -12.70 5.85 -4.11
CA TRP A 166 -12.68 4.66 -3.25
C TRP A 166 -12.65 5.05 -1.79
N LYS A 167 -13.73 4.77 -1.06
CA LYS A 167 -13.83 5.09 0.36
C LYS A 167 -12.92 4.19 1.19
N ALA A 168 -12.28 4.81 2.16
CA ALA A 168 -11.40 4.12 3.08
C ALA A 168 -11.46 4.73 4.48
N THR A 169 -10.89 4.03 5.45
CA THR A 169 -10.46 4.62 6.71
C THR A 169 -8.93 4.67 6.77
N THR A 170 -8.39 5.59 7.57
CA THR A 170 -6.95 5.73 7.79
C THR A 170 -6.63 6.02 9.25
N TYR A 171 -5.46 5.56 9.68
CA TYR A 171 -4.88 5.84 10.99
C TYR A 171 -3.36 5.66 10.94
N MET A 172 -2.68 6.33 11.86
CA MET A 172 -1.26 6.14 12.12
C MET A 172 -1.06 4.89 12.99
N HIS A 173 -0.08 4.08 12.64
CA HIS A 173 0.34 2.92 13.40
C HIS A 173 0.77 3.33 14.82
N SER A 174 0.32 2.60 15.85
CA SER A 174 0.50 2.98 17.26
C SER A 174 1.97 3.08 17.71
N ARG A 175 2.85 2.30 17.07
CA ARG A 175 4.30 2.32 17.30
C ARG A 175 5.07 3.37 16.49
N ALA A 176 4.43 4.13 15.60
CA ALA A 176 5.15 5.11 14.79
C ALA A 176 5.56 6.31 15.64
N VAL A 177 6.86 6.55 15.76
CA VAL A 177 7.42 7.64 16.56
C VAL A 177 8.45 8.40 15.74
N VAL A 178 8.40 9.73 15.80
CA VAL A 178 9.42 10.61 15.23
C VAL A 178 10.39 11.02 16.34
N HIS A 179 11.65 10.66 16.15
CA HIS A 179 12.78 11.10 16.98
C HIS A 179 13.35 12.40 16.41
N THR A 180 13.71 13.37 17.27
CA THR A 180 14.40 14.60 16.87
C THR A 180 15.77 14.73 17.54
N THR A 181 16.80 15.06 16.76
CA THR A 181 18.20 15.05 17.26
C THR A 181 18.54 16.24 18.14
N ALA A 182 17.92 17.40 17.92
CA ALA A 182 18.23 18.63 18.64
C ALA A 182 17.89 18.56 20.14
N GLN A 183 16.89 17.76 20.52
CA GLN A 183 16.37 17.68 21.89
C GLN A 183 16.13 16.24 22.38
N GLY A 184 16.35 15.23 21.54
CA GLY A 184 15.97 13.85 21.84
C GLY A 184 14.47 13.68 22.05
N LEU A 185 13.65 14.58 21.50
CA LEU A 185 12.20 14.55 21.68
C LEU A 185 11.60 13.42 20.85
N GLU A 186 10.72 12.65 21.49
CA GLU A 186 9.97 11.54 20.90
C GLU A 186 8.51 11.92 20.69
N ILE A 187 8.07 11.90 19.43
CA ILE A 187 6.73 12.33 19.03
C ILE A 187 5.96 11.14 18.46
N SER A 188 5.02 10.57 19.22
CA SER A 188 4.20 9.44 18.78
C SER A 188 3.16 9.86 17.74
N LEU A 189 3.26 9.43 16.48
CA LEU A 189 2.30 9.82 15.43
C LEU A 189 0.85 9.38 15.73
N ALA A 190 0.67 8.41 16.64
CA ALA A 190 -0.65 8.00 17.11
C ALA A 190 -1.45 9.15 17.76
N TYR A 191 -0.81 10.22 18.25
CA TYR A 191 -1.54 11.39 18.79
C TYR A 191 -2.40 12.09 17.72
N THR A 192 -2.08 11.90 16.44
CA THR A 192 -2.84 12.49 15.31
C THR A 192 -4.09 11.69 14.96
N ASN A 193 -4.26 10.50 15.55
CA ASN A 193 -5.43 9.67 15.34
C ASN A 193 -6.67 10.31 15.97
N ASN A 194 -7.82 10.12 15.33
CA ASN A 194 -9.09 10.54 15.90
C ASN A 194 -9.44 9.60 17.07
N PRO A 195 -9.74 10.12 18.28
CA PRO A 195 -10.11 9.30 19.43
C PRO A 195 -11.36 8.46 19.19
N ASP A 196 -12.26 8.89 18.30
CA ASP A 196 -13.50 8.17 17.96
C ASP A 196 -13.28 7.04 16.94
N GLY A 197 -12.02 6.78 16.56
CA GLY A 197 -11.62 5.72 15.66
C GLY A 197 -10.99 6.21 14.35
N PRO A 198 -10.70 5.30 13.41
CA PRO A 198 -10.03 5.63 12.15
C PRO A 198 -10.74 6.74 11.36
N SER A 199 -9.97 7.69 10.84
CA SER A 199 -10.50 8.80 10.04
C SER A 199 -11.07 8.27 8.74
N LYS A 200 -12.27 8.72 8.37
CA LYS A 200 -12.88 8.38 7.06
C LYS A 200 -12.32 9.29 5.97
N ILE A 201 -11.92 8.69 4.85
CA ILE A 201 -11.37 9.37 3.69
C ILE A 201 -12.03 8.87 2.41
N ILE A 202 -11.87 9.66 1.36
CA ILE A 202 -12.15 9.25 -0.01
C ILE A 202 -10.83 9.32 -0.76
N PHE A 203 -10.41 8.21 -1.35
CA PHE A 203 -9.37 8.22 -2.37
C PHE A 203 -9.97 8.70 -3.69
N GLU A 204 -9.30 9.66 -4.29
CA GLU A 204 -9.57 10.21 -5.60
C GLU A 204 -8.53 9.65 -6.57
N LEU A 205 -8.99 8.84 -7.53
CA LEU A 205 -8.14 8.26 -8.56
C LEU A 205 -8.49 8.87 -9.90
N VAL A 206 -7.47 9.42 -10.57
CA VAL A 206 -7.62 10.05 -11.89
C VAL A 206 -6.65 9.37 -12.86
N HIS A 207 -7.15 8.88 -14.00
CA HIS A 207 -6.33 8.30 -15.05
C HIS A 207 -6.04 9.34 -16.13
N GLN A 208 -4.78 9.71 -16.29
CA GLN A 208 -4.33 10.67 -17.30
C GLN A 208 -2.99 10.22 -17.88
N ASN A 209 -2.81 10.42 -19.19
CA ASN A 209 -1.57 10.10 -19.89
C ASN A 209 -1.08 8.64 -19.67
N GLY A 210 -2.00 7.69 -19.56
CA GLY A 210 -1.66 6.28 -19.35
C GLY A 210 -1.24 5.93 -17.92
N ALA A 211 -1.46 6.80 -16.94
CA ALA A 211 -1.11 6.58 -15.54
C ALA A 211 -2.25 6.98 -14.61
N TRP A 212 -2.37 6.28 -13.47
CA TRP A 212 -3.21 6.73 -12.37
C TRP A 212 -2.44 7.68 -11.47
N THR A 213 -3.09 8.77 -11.09
CA THR A 213 -2.72 9.61 -9.95
C THR A 213 -3.72 9.43 -8.83
N VAL A 214 -3.23 9.46 -7.59
CA VAL A 214 -3.99 9.23 -6.37
C VAL A 214 -3.82 10.43 -5.45
N TRP A 215 -4.89 10.85 -4.82
CA TRP A 215 -4.85 11.68 -3.62
C TRP A 215 -6.04 11.33 -2.74
N ASN A 216 -6.09 11.87 -1.52
CA ASN A 216 -7.19 11.59 -0.61
C ASN A 216 -7.70 12.85 0.08
N GLU A 217 -9.01 12.89 0.29
CA GLU A 217 -9.66 13.91 1.10
C GLU A 217 -10.20 13.32 2.40
N ARG A 218 -10.12 14.09 3.49
CA ARG A 218 -10.87 13.74 4.71
C ARG A 218 -12.33 14.11 4.51
N VAL A 219 -13.22 13.16 4.81
CA VAL A 219 -14.66 13.45 4.86
C VAL A 219 -14.89 14.35 6.07
N LYS A 220 -15.20 15.63 5.84
CA LYS A 220 -15.65 16.52 6.92
C LYS A 220 -16.99 15.98 7.44
N LEU A 221 -17.01 15.47 8.67
CA LEU A 221 -18.27 15.29 9.37
C LEU A 221 -18.88 16.68 9.55
N ALA A 222 -20.11 16.88 9.07
CA ALA A 222 -20.84 18.12 9.31
C ALA A 222 -20.85 18.39 10.82
N PRO A 223 -20.65 19.65 11.28
CA PRO A 223 -20.83 19.97 12.68
C PRO A 223 -22.27 19.61 13.06
N ILE A 224 -22.43 18.92 14.19
CA ILE A 224 -23.74 18.70 14.79
C ILE A 224 -24.23 20.09 15.19
N SER A 225 -25.11 20.69 14.38
CA SER A 225 -25.80 21.91 14.77
C SER A 225 -26.61 21.60 16.02
N PRO A 226 -26.43 22.33 17.15
CA PRO A 226 -27.39 22.24 18.23
C PRO A 226 -28.72 22.77 17.69
N THR A 227 -29.75 21.94 17.72
CA THR A 227 -31.12 22.33 17.41
C THR A 227 -31.52 23.45 18.37
N SER A 228 -31.45 24.70 17.90
CA SER A 228 -32.07 25.83 18.59
C SER A 228 -33.57 25.73 18.36
N SER A 229 -34.29 25.11 19.29
CA SER A 229 -35.72 25.30 19.42
C SER A 229 -35.96 26.72 19.92
N ALA A 230 -36.25 27.63 19.00
CA ALA A 230 -36.85 28.91 19.33
C ALA A 230 -38.34 28.69 19.64
N SER A 231 -38.79 29.14 20.81
CA SER A 231 -40.17 29.55 21.03
C SER A 231 -40.17 30.86 21.82
N SER A 232 -40.43 31.95 21.10
CA SER A 232 -40.60 33.30 21.61
C SER A 232 -42.09 33.62 21.79
N SER A 233 -42.45 34.20 22.93
CA SER A 233 -43.53 35.19 23.13
C SER A 233 -43.68 35.38 24.65
N GLY A 234 -43.46 36.52 25.31
CA GLY A 234 -43.61 37.92 24.90
C GLY A 234 -44.79 38.53 25.66
N ALA A 235 -44.51 39.39 26.66
CA ALA A 235 -45.26 40.60 27.00
C ALA A 235 -44.85 41.15 28.39
N SER A 236 -44.42 42.41 28.41
CA SER A 236 -44.47 43.29 29.59
C SER A 236 -45.19 44.55 29.15
N VAL A 237 -46.44 44.75 29.62
CA VAL A 237 -47.02 45.93 30.28
C VAL A 237 -48.25 45.43 31.03
#